data_AF-A0A5A8CC77-F1
#
_entry.id   AF-A0A5A8CC77-F1
#
_cell.length_a   1.000
_cell.length_b   1.000
_cell.length_c   1.000
_cell.angle_alpha   90.00
_cell.angle_beta   90.00
_cell.angle_gamma   90.00
#
_symmetry.space_group_name_H-M   'P 1'
#
loop_
_entity.id
_entity.type
_entity.pdbx_description
1 polymer ?
#
loop_
_entity_poly.entity_id
_entity_poly.type
_entity_poly.pdbx_seq_one_letter_code
_entity_poly.pdbx_strand_id
1 'polypeptide(L)'
;MAASRGRSRAMDAALRALESVTAQDPGKRGVGHLFLPGAFVGAACVLAASKHPLVLTGFPCRLADDPPTENDGPAGAAAIVRLCARLGKSVTVATDACNEDVVSKVVQLAWEQGQADSLAAGRGEASGSALTMRAVAAAAAGDEADAARALRESRAVATGCDAAIAIERAGRAADGSYRTMRGLRMDHIVAPLGAAAEAVAAARDGSAGPLSCRVVGVGDGGNEMGMGAVVDQVRAHIALGETVACVEECDFLVAAGVSNWGGWALCAGAEALFRELARDESAYAAADAAAAEAGMSADAAAAAVPAAPATPGRPGLALSPDEAIAAVCTSEEAARCAGLVAGSAPGVLVPSEAEEVAVMAAAAAAGARDGITGDQSGTMCDGMAWSEHAAVLHRLRALGAPV
;
A
#
# COMPACT_ATOMS: atom_id res chain seq x y z
N MET A 1 -25.36 -21.92 10.14
CA MET A 1 -25.13 -20.48 10.36
C MET A 1 -23.77 -20.35 11.01
N ALA A 2 -22.77 -19.84 10.30
CA ALA A 2 -21.51 -19.48 10.93
C ALA A 2 -21.80 -18.32 11.89
N ALA A 3 -21.50 -18.49 13.19
CA ALA A 3 -21.52 -17.37 14.12
C ALA A 3 -20.61 -16.27 13.54
N SER A 4 -21.07 -15.01 13.57
CA SER A 4 -20.27 -13.88 13.10
C SER A 4 -18.94 -13.89 13.85
N ARG A 5 -17.84 -14.20 13.16
CA ARG A 5 -16.49 -14.15 13.72
C ARG A 5 -16.26 -12.72 14.21
N GLY A 6 -16.31 -12.53 15.53
CA GLY A 6 -16.32 -11.21 16.14
C GLY A 6 -14.94 -10.58 16.09
N ARG A 7 -14.90 -9.28 15.79
CA ARG A 7 -13.75 -8.39 15.95
C ARG A 7 -13.14 -8.55 17.35
N SER A 8 -11.82 -8.76 17.44
CA SER A 8 -11.12 -8.87 18.72
C SER A 8 -10.36 -7.60 19.12
N ARG A 9 -10.18 -7.41 20.44
CA ARG A 9 -9.33 -6.35 20.99
C ARG A 9 -7.86 -6.48 20.55
N ALA A 10 -7.38 -7.71 20.37
CA ALA A 10 -6.01 -7.98 19.94
C ALA A 10 -5.76 -7.53 18.50
N MET A 11 -6.68 -7.84 17.58
CA MET A 11 -6.62 -7.37 16.19
C MET A 11 -6.67 -5.85 16.12
N ASP A 12 -7.56 -5.22 16.87
CA ASP A 12 -7.64 -3.75 16.90
C ASP A 12 -6.36 -3.10 17.43
N ALA A 13 -5.71 -3.71 18.42
CA ALA A 13 -4.45 -3.23 18.94
C ALA A 13 -3.33 -3.40 17.90
N ALA A 14 -3.28 -4.55 17.21
CA ALA A 14 -2.31 -4.82 16.16
C ALA A 14 -2.44 -3.82 15.00
N LEU A 15 -3.66 -3.64 14.47
CA LEU A 15 -3.91 -2.70 13.36
C LEU A 15 -3.58 -1.25 13.73
N ARG A 16 -3.89 -0.81 14.95
CA ARG A 16 -3.50 0.52 15.45
C ARG A 16 -1.99 0.67 15.61
N ALA A 17 -1.31 -0.36 16.09
CA ALA A 17 0.14 -0.34 16.22
C ALA A 17 0.83 -0.28 14.86
N LEU A 18 0.31 -1.01 13.87
CA LEU A 18 0.79 -0.94 12.48
C LEU A 18 0.61 0.46 11.89
N GLU A 19 -0.61 1.02 11.98
CA GLU A 19 -0.90 2.38 11.53
C GLU A 19 0.03 3.42 12.17
N SER A 20 0.28 3.29 13.47
CA SER A 20 1.22 4.17 14.20
C SER A 20 2.68 3.99 13.78
N VAL A 21 3.11 2.79 13.37
CA VAL A 21 4.46 2.58 12.84
C VAL A 21 4.60 3.22 11.46
N THR A 22 3.61 3.03 10.60
CA THR A 22 3.59 3.58 9.23
C THR A 22 3.60 5.11 9.22
N ALA A 23 2.89 5.75 10.14
CA ALA A 23 2.77 7.20 10.21
C ALA A 23 3.97 7.93 10.86
N GLN A 24 5.04 7.21 11.21
CA GLN A 24 6.27 7.84 11.74
C GLN A 24 6.91 8.70 10.65
N ASP A 25 7.29 9.93 10.98
CA ASP A 25 7.87 10.90 10.04
C ASP A 25 9.28 11.34 10.49
N PRO A 26 10.29 10.43 10.47
CA PRO A 26 11.66 10.78 10.82
C PRO A 26 12.25 11.83 9.86
N GLY A 27 11.80 11.85 8.60
CA GLY A 27 12.16 12.85 7.60
C GLY A 27 11.59 14.25 7.85
N LYS A 28 10.63 14.39 8.78
CA LYS A 28 9.94 15.64 9.15
C LYS A 28 9.30 16.33 7.94
N ARG A 29 8.68 15.56 7.05
CA ARG A 29 8.02 16.05 5.83
C ARG A 29 6.64 16.65 6.09
N GLY A 30 6.11 16.46 7.29
CA GLY A 30 4.78 16.94 7.67
C GLY A 30 3.68 15.89 7.51
N VAL A 31 4.05 14.61 7.36
CA VAL A 31 3.12 13.49 7.14
C VAL A 31 2.05 13.41 8.23
N GLY A 32 2.38 13.79 9.47
CA GLY A 32 1.43 13.82 10.58
C GLY A 32 0.19 14.68 10.33
N HIS A 33 0.30 15.73 9.50
CA HIS A 33 -0.84 16.57 9.11
C HIS A 33 -1.77 15.89 8.08
N LEU A 34 -1.22 14.94 7.33
CA LEU A 34 -1.90 14.20 6.25
C LEU A 34 -2.60 12.94 6.77
N PHE A 35 -2.33 12.54 8.01
CA PHE A 35 -2.87 11.32 8.60
C PHE A 35 -4.39 11.32 8.71
N LEU A 36 -5.05 10.30 8.15
CA LEU A 36 -6.48 10.02 8.29
C LEU A 36 -6.71 8.78 9.18
N PRO A 37 -7.15 8.97 10.44
CA PRO A 37 -7.36 7.86 11.37
C PRO A 37 -8.32 6.81 10.83
N GLY A 38 -7.91 5.54 10.87
CA GLY A 38 -8.74 4.40 10.47
C GLY A 38 -8.76 4.13 8.97
N ALA A 39 -8.19 5.02 8.15
CA ALA A 39 -8.04 4.77 6.72
C ALA A 39 -7.12 3.57 6.45
N PHE A 40 -6.08 3.38 7.27
CA PHE A 40 -5.20 2.21 7.19
C PHE A 40 -5.96 0.88 7.31
N VAL A 41 -6.92 0.79 8.24
CA VAL A 41 -7.71 -0.42 8.45
C VAL A 41 -8.52 -0.76 7.20
N GLY A 42 -9.18 0.24 6.62
CA GLY A 42 -9.92 0.06 5.37
C GLY A 42 -9.03 -0.38 4.22
N ALA A 43 -7.85 0.24 4.07
CA ALA A 43 -6.86 -0.14 3.06
C ALA A 43 -6.35 -1.58 3.22
N ALA A 44 -6.03 -2.01 4.44
CA ALA A 44 -5.63 -3.38 4.73
C ALA A 44 -6.77 -4.38 4.43
N CYS A 45 -8.02 -3.99 4.72
CA CYS A 45 -9.21 -4.79 4.41
C CYS A 45 -9.41 -4.97 2.89
N VAL A 46 -9.20 -3.91 2.10
CA VAL A 46 -9.26 -3.97 0.63
C VAL A 46 -8.23 -4.96 0.10
N LEU A 47 -6.97 -4.86 0.53
CA LEU A 47 -5.91 -5.81 0.11
C LEU A 47 -6.21 -7.25 0.56
N ALA A 48 -6.75 -7.42 1.77
CA ALA A 48 -7.10 -8.73 2.29
C ALA A 48 -8.19 -9.42 1.46
N ALA A 49 -9.23 -8.68 1.06
CA ALA A 49 -10.39 -9.19 0.34
C ALA A 49 -10.20 -9.29 -1.19
N SER A 50 -9.28 -8.53 -1.77
CA SER A 50 -9.01 -8.50 -3.22
C SER A 50 -8.44 -9.83 -3.72
N LYS A 51 -8.90 -10.30 -4.89
CA LYS A 51 -8.38 -11.47 -5.62
C LYS A 51 -7.41 -11.05 -6.73
N HIS A 52 -7.62 -9.87 -7.30
CA HIS A 52 -6.80 -9.32 -8.38
C HIS A 52 -6.58 -7.81 -8.22
N PRO A 53 -5.68 -7.37 -7.31
CA PRO A 53 -5.40 -5.95 -7.16
C PRO A 53 -4.61 -5.43 -8.36
N LEU A 54 -4.96 -4.21 -8.78
CA LEU A 54 -4.11 -3.34 -9.58
C LEU A 54 -3.20 -2.56 -8.63
N VAL A 55 -1.89 -2.67 -8.80
CA VAL A 55 -0.88 -1.88 -8.09
C VAL A 55 -0.31 -0.84 -9.03
N LEU A 56 -0.45 0.44 -8.67
CA LEU A 56 0.12 1.58 -9.40
C LEU A 56 1.32 2.10 -8.62
N THR A 57 2.47 2.24 -9.27
CA THR A 57 3.66 2.81 -8.61
C THR A 57 4.59 3.47 -9.61
N GLY A 58 5.55 4.23 -9.11
CA GLY A 58 6.56 4.91 -9.89
C GLY A 58 6.37 6.42 -9.82
N PHE A 59 7.47 7.07 -9.43
CA PHE A 59 7.56 8.50 -9.29
C PHE A 59 8.87 8.98 -9.94
N PRO A 60 8.81 9.64 -11.11
CA PRO A 60 10.01 10.06 -11.83
C PRO A 60 10.52 11.43 -11.34
N CYS A 61 10.83 11.58 -10.04
CA CYS A 61 11.17 12.90 -9.46
C CYS A 61 12.58 13.38 -9.78
N ARG A 62 13.45 12.49 -10.26
CA ARG A 62 14.86 12.72 -10.56
C ARG A 62 15.04 13.15 -12.02
N LEU A 63 14.43 14.26 -12.40
CA LEU A 63 14.34 14.74 -13.80
C LEU A 63 15.68 14.98 -14.53
N ALA A 64 16.80 14.99 -13.82
CA ALA A 64 18.14 15.13 -14.40
C ALA A 64 18.87 13.80 -14.60
N ASP A 65 18.30 12.69 -14.10
CA ASP A 65 18.86 11.35 -14.17
C ASP A 65 18.13 10.51 -15.23
N ASP A 66 18.78 9.43 -15.69
CA ASP A 66 18.22 8.45 -16.62
C ASP A 66 18.49 7.03 -16.09
N PRO A 67 17.45 6.25 -15.73
CA PRO A 67 16.05 6.67 -15.68
C PRO A 67 15.80 7.71 -14.56
N PRO A 68 14.71 8.50 -14.63
CA PRO A 68 14.36 9.52 -13.63
C PRO A 68 13.70 8.95 -12.37
N THR A 69 13.70 7.62 -12.22
CA THR A 69 12.93 6.85 -11.24
C THR A 69 13.55 6.90 -9.85
N GLU A 70 12.74 7.21 -8.85
CA GLU A 70 13.14 7.03 -7.45
C GLU A 70 12.90 5.61 -6.92
N ASN A 71 13.47 5.30 -5.77
CA ASN A 71 13.37 3.99 -5.13
C ASN A 71 12.29 3.89 -4.05
N ASP A 72 11.62 4.99 -3.70
CA ASP A 72 10.38 4.92 -2.92
C ASP A 72 9.17 4.61 -3.82
N GLY A 73 8.31 3.69 -3.37
CA GLY A 73 7.21 3.14 -4.14
C GLY A 73 7.44 1.72 -4.66
N PRO A 74 8.41 1.49 -5.56
CA PRO A 74 8.61 0.19 -6.18
C PRO A 74 8.82 -0.95 -5.18
N ALA A 75 9.48 -0.70 -4.04
CA ALA A 75 9.72 -1.74 -3.04
C ALA A 75 8.45 -2.08 -2.23
N GLY A 76 7.64 -1.08 -1.89
CA GLY A 76 6.32 -1.27 -1.28
C GLY A 76 5.34 -2.00 -2.21
N ALA A 77 5.37 -1.68 -3.50
CA ALA A 77 4.61 -2.41 -4.53
C ALA A 77 5.09 -3.85 -4.67
N ALA A 78 6.41 -4.08 -4.68
CA ALA A 78 7.02 -5.40 -4.70
C ALA A 78 6.58 -6.27 -3.51
N ALA A 79 6.45 -5.68 -2.31
CA ALA A 79 5.93 -6.39 -1.13
C ALA A 79 4.49 -6.89 -1.32
N ILE A 80 3.60 -6.09 -1.93
CA ILE A 80 2.23 -6.52 -2.27
C ILE A 80 2.24 -7.62 -3.32
N VAL A 81 3.10 -7.51 -4.34
CA VAL A 81 3.26 -8.54 -5.38
C VAL A 81 3.72 -9.86 -4.79
N ARG A 82 4.70 -9.84 -3.87
CA ARG A 82 5.15 -11.01 -3.12
C ARG A 82 4.02 -11.63 -2.30
N LEU A 83 3.24 -10.81 -1.58
CA LEU A 83 2.06 -11.27 -0.84
C LEU A 83 1.07 -11.98 -1.78
N CYS A 84 0.81 -11.41 -2.96
CA CYS A 84 -0.09 -11.99 -3.95
C CYS A 84 0.42 -13.36 -4.42
N ALA A 85 1.70 -13.47 -4.78
CA ALA A 85 2.33 -14.73 -5.15
C ALA A 85 2.20 -15.80 -4.05
N ARG A 86 2.48 -15.44 -2.79
CA ARG A 86 2.39 -16.34 -1.63
C ARG A 86 0.97 -16.85 -1.36
N LEU A 87 -0.04 -16.03 -1.65
CA LEU A 87 -1.44 -16.36 -1.43
C LEU A 87 -2.11 -16.95 -2.68
N GLY A 88 -1.40 -17.02 -3.81
CA GLY A 88 -1.98 -17.45 -5.10
C GLY A 88 -3.03 -16.47 -5.64
N LYS A 89 -2.88 -15.18 -5.33
CA LYS A 89 -3.67 -14.10 -5.93
C LYS A 89 -3.01 -13.66 -7.24
N SER A 90 -3.80 -13.30 -8.23
CA SER A 90 -3.26 -12.62 -9.42
C SER A 90 -3.00 -11.16 -9.08
N VAL A 91 -2.07 -10.49 -9.74
CA VAL A 91 -1.80 -9.06 -9.53
C VAL A 91 -1.45 -8.41 -10.85
N THR A 92 -1.98 -7.22 -11.10
CA THR A 92 -1.55 -6.36 -12.21
C THR A 92 -0.76 -5.20 -11.63
N VAL A 93 0.44 -4.95 -12.15
CA VAL A 93 1.25 -3.79 -11.82
C VAL A 93 1.27 -2.87 -13.03
N ALA A 94 1.05 -1.57 -12.82
CA ALA A 94 1.20 -0.57 -13.87
C ALA A 94 2.05 0.62 -13.43
N THR A 95 2.85 1.13 -14.37
CA THR A 95 3.77 2.26 -14.16
C THR A 95 3.95 3.09 -15.44
N ASP A 96 4.63 4.22 -15.33
CA ASP A 96 5.03 5.03 -16.48
C ASP A 96 6.15 4.33 -17.28
N ALA A 97 6.19 4.50 -18.59
CA ALA A 97 7.24 3.90 -19.43
C ALA A 97 8.67 4.23 -18.97
N CYS A 98 8.92 5.42 -18.40
CA CYS A 98 10.24 5.78 -17.87
C CYS A 98 10.67 4.97 -16.64
N ASN A 99 9.71 4.36 -15.93
CA ASN A 99 9.95 3.57 -14.72
C ASN A 99 9.96 2.05 -15.00
N GLU A 100 9.70 1.64 -16.24
CA GLU A 100 9.44 0.23 -16.60
C GLU A 100 10.56 -0.72 -16.16
N ASP A 101 11.81 -0.40 -16.50
CA ASP A 101 12.95 -1.25 -16.20
C ASP A 101 13.13 -1.48 -14.69
N VAL A 102 12.98 -0.41 -13.89
CA VAL A 102 13.08 -0.48 -12.42
C VAL A 102 11.92 -1.30 -11.86
N VAL A 103 10.68 -0.91 -12.17
CA VAL A 103 9.49 -1.51 -11.56
C VAL A 103 9.35 -2.97 -11.97
N SER A 104 9.52 -3.29 -13.26
CA SER A 104 9.43 -4.68 -13.75
C SER A 104 10.45 -5.59 -13.07
N LYS A 105 11.69 -5.10 -12.87
CA LYS A 105 12.75 -5.87 -12.22
C LYS A 105 12.42 -6.22 -10.78
N VAL A 106 11.96 -5.23 -10.00
CA VAL A 106 11.67 -5.46 -8.57
C VAL A 106 10.42 -6.29 -8.35
N VAL A 107 9.36 -6.09 -9.13
CA VAL A 107 8.11 -6.86 -8.95
C VAL A 107 8.27 -8.30 -9.45
N GLN A 108 9.07 -8.52 -10.50
CA GLN A 108 9.41 -9.87 -10.96
C GLN A 108 10.20 -10.63 -9.88
N LEU A 109 11.23 -10.01 -9.30
CA LEU A 109 12.02 -10.61 -8.22
C LEU A 109 11.13 -10.96 -7.01
N ALA A 110 10.27 -10.04 -6.59
CA ALA A 110 9.38 -10.25 -5.45
C ALA A 110 8.31 -11.32 -5.71
N TRP A 111 7.82 -11.42 -6.94
CA TRP A 111 6.94 -12.50 -7.37
C TRP A 111 7.62 -13.87 -7.29
N GLU A 112 8.86 -13.97 -7.78
CA GLU A 112 9.67 -15.19 -7.70
C GLU A 112 9.97 -15.60 -6.24
N GLN A 113 10.32 -14.63 -5.39
CA GLN A 113 10.49 -14.85 -3.95
C GLN A 113 9.21 -15.42 -3.32
N GLY A 114 8.05 -14.81 -3.62
CA GLY A 114 6.77 -15.27 -3.09
C GLY A 114 6.33 -16.65 -3.59
N GLN A 115 6.65 -16.99 -4.84
CA GLN A 115 6.41 -18.34 -5.38
C GLN A 115 7.31 -19.39 -4.73
N ALA A 116 8.61 -19.11 -4.61
CA ALA A 116 9.57 -20.00 -3.96
C ALA A 116 9.17 -20.29 -2.51
N ASP A 117 8.72 -19.27 -1.81
CA ASP A 117 8.19 -19.34 -0.46
C ASP A 117 6.90 -20.16 -0.32
N SER A 118 6.00 -20.06 -1.30
CA SER A 118 4.79 -20.88 -1.36
C SER A 118 5.17 -22.35 -1.50
N LEU A 119 6.07 -22.67 -2.45
CA LEU A 119 6.59 -24.01 -2.69
C LEU A 119 7.28 -24.60 -1.45
N ALA A 120 8.13 -23.81 -0.79
CA ALA A 120 8.81 -24.22 0.44
C ALA A 120 7.85 -24.56 1.58
N ALA A 121 6.68 -23.94 1.61
CA ALA A 121 5.62 -24.23 2.57
C ALA A 121 4.75 -25.45 2.18
N GLY A 122 5.16 -26.23 1.17
CA GLY A 122 4.42 -27.41 0.70
C GLY A 122 3.15 -27.07 -0.08
N ARG A 123 2.94 -25.80 -0.41
CA ARG A 123 1.87 -25.34 -1.27
C ARG A 123 2.40 -25.40 -2.70
N GLY A 124 1.85 -26.28 -3.54
CA GLY A 124 2.28 -26.39 -4.94
C GLY A 124 2.19 -25.05 -5.68
N GLU A 125 2.63 -25.02 -6.94
CA GLU A 125 2.42 -23.83 -7.77
C GLU A 125 0.94 -23.41 -7.73
N ALA A 126 0.70 -22.13 -7.45
CA ALA A 126 -0.65 -21.58 -7.35
C ALA A 126 -1.29 -21.54 -8.74
N SER A 127 -1.92 -22.65 -9.13
CA SER A 127 -2.62 -22.80 -10.40
C SER A 127 -3.67 -21.68 -10.56
N GLY A 128 -3.50 -20.84 -11.58
CA GLY A 128 -4.41 -19.73 -11.90
C GLY A 128 -4.01 -18.34 -11.39
N SER A 129 -2.93 -18.22 -10.59
CA SER A 129 -2.36 -16.92 -10.23
C SER A 129 -1.44 -16.38 -11.34
N ALA A 130 -1.43 -15.06 -11.55
CA ALA A 130 -0.59 -14.42 -12.56
C ALA A 130 -0.11 -13.03 -12.13
N LEU A 131 1.15 -12.72 -12.42
CA LEU A 131 1.68 -11.35 -12.44
C LEU A 131 1.55 -10.78 -13.85
N THR A 132 0.89 -9.62 -13.97
CA THR A 132 0.79 -8.87 -15.22
C THR A 132 1.46 -7.51 -15.05
N MET A 133 2.48 -7.22 -15.86
CA MET A 133 3.13 -5.90 -15.89
C MET A 133 2.66 -5.09 -17.10
N ARG A 134 2.35 -3.80 -16.90
CA ARG A 134 1.98 -2.82 -17.94
C ARG A 134 2.68 -1.47 -17.74
N ALA A 135 3.58 -1.11 -18.64
CA ALA A 135 4.07 0.24 -18.73
C ALA A 135 3.20 1.06 -19.71
N VAL A 136 2.89 2.32 -19.36
CA VAL A 136 2.15 3.23 -20.22
C VAL A 136 3.00 4.45 -20.51
N ALA A 137 3.12 4.83 -21.79
CA ALA A 137 3.85 6.02 -22.19
C ALA A 137 3.06 7.30 -21.86
N ALA A 138 3.76 8.33 -21.41
CA ALA A 138 3.19 9.67 -21.31
C ALA A 138 2.81 10.20 -22.69
N ALA A 139 1.84 11.12 -22.72
CA ALA A 139 1.40 11.73 -23.97
C ALA A 139 2.39 12.81 -24.42
N ALA A 140 2.66 12.90 -25.72
CA ALA A 140 3.40 14.02 -26.28
C ALA A 140 2.67 15.35 -26.03
N ALA A 141 3.42 16.37 -25.62
CA ALA A 141 2.85 17.67 -25.28
C ALA A 141 2.11 18.29 -26.48
N GLY A 142 0.83 18.61 -26.29
CA GLY A 142 -0.02 19.23 -27.32
C GLY A 142 -0.60 18.26 -28.37
N ASP A 143 -0.40 16.95 -28.22
CA ASP A 143 -1.01 15.94 -29.11
C ASP A 143 -2.25 15.30 -28.46
N GLU A 144 -3.43 15.74 -28.89
CA GLU A 144 -4.71 15.25 -28.38
C GLU A 144 -4.98 13.77 -28.71
N ALA A 145 -4.51 13.31 -29.87
CA ALA A 145 -4.70 11.91 -30.27
C ALA A 145 -3.83 10.99 -29.41
N ASP A 146 -2.60 11.43 -29.13
CA ASP A 146 -1.66 10.76 -28.23
C ASP A 146 -2.17 10.74 -26.78
N ALA A 147 -2.70 11.86 -26.29
CA ALA A 147 -3.36 11.95 -24.99
C ALA A 147 -4.55 10.99 -24.88
N ALA A 148 -5.38 10.92 -25.93
CA ALA A 148 -6.50 9.98 -25.97
C ALA A 148 -6.03 8.52 -26.00
N ARG A 149 -4.88 8.21 -26.65
CA ARG A 149 -4.27 6.87 -26.58
C ARG A 149 -3.82 6.55 -25.16
N ALA A 150 -3.00 7.40 -24.55
CA ALA A 150 -2.48 7.19 -23.21
C ALA A 150 -3.62 6.97 -22.20
N LEU A 151 -4.71 7.74 -22.29
CA LEU A 151 -5.89 7.56 -21.45
C LEU A 151 -6.58 6.20 -21.66
N ARG A 152 -6.74 5.75 -22.92
CA ARG A 152 -7.32 4.43 -23.22
C ARG A 152 -6.45 3.30 -22.70
N GLU A 153 -5.13 3.38 -22.89
CA GLU A 153 -4.17 2.40 -22.40
C GLU A 153 -4.16 2.35 -20.87
N SER A 154 -4.14 3.51 -20.19
CA SER A 154 -4.28 3.59 -18.73
C SER A 154 -5.57 2.95 -18.24
N ARG A 155 -6.72 3.17 -18.88
CA ARG A 155 -7.98 2.50 -18.48
C ARG A 155 -7.92 0.99 -18.71
N ALA A 156 -7.26 0.53 -19.78
CA ALA A 156 -7.19 -0.88 -20.13
C ALA A 156 -6.40 -1.72 -19.12
N VAL A 157 -5.40 -1.15 -18.41
CA VAL A 157 -4.63 -1.90 -17.40
C VAL A 157 -5.48 -2.35 -16.22
N ALA A 158 -6.63 -1.71 -15.97
CA ALA A 158 -7.56 -2.06 -14.89
C ALA A 158 -8.45 -3.28 -15.21
N THR A 159 -8.38 -3.82 -16.43
CA THR A 159 -9.27 -4.91 -16.86
C THR A 159 -9.16 -6.14 -15.95
N GLY A 160 -10.29 -6.54 -15.37
CA GLY A 160 -10.38 -7.70 -14.48
C GLY A 160 -9.89 -7.47 -13.04
N CYS A 161 -9.35 -6.27 -12.73
CA CYS A 161 -8.90 -5.94 -11.38
C CYS A 161 -10.08 -5.59 -10.47
N ASP A 162 -10.02 -6.01 -9.21
CA ASP A 162 -11.11 -5.84 -8.22
C ASP A 162 -10.77 -4.87 -7.09
N ALA A 163 -9.59 -4.25 -7.13
CA ALA A 163 -9.15 -3.16 -6.29
C ALA A 163 -8.00 -2.40 -6.99
N ALA A 164 -7.77 -1.15 -6.61
CA ALA A 164 -6.60 -0.39 -7.03
C ALA A 164 -5.83 0.11 -5.80
N ILE A 165 -4.51 -0.04 -5.81
CA ILE A 165 -3.61 0.39 -4.73
C ILE A 165 -2.49 1.20 -5.39
N ALA A 166 -2.51 2.52 -5.18
CA ALA A 166 -1.47 3.42 -5.65
C ALA A 166 -0.44 3.63 -4.54
N ILE A 167 0.85 3.37 -4.83
CA ILE A 167 1.95 3.53 -3.87
C ILE A 167 3.02 4.39 -4.52
N GLU A 168 3.28 5.57 -3.93
CA GLU A 168 4.22 6.55 -4.46
C GLU A 168 4.00 6.80 -5.94
N ARG A 169 2.72 7.01 -6.28
CA ARG A 169 2.29 7.22 -7.65
C ARG A 169 2.01 8.70 -7.83
N ALA A 170 2.71 9.35 -8.74
CA ALA A 170 2.47 10.77 -9.03
C ALA A 170 0.99 11.05 -9.30
N GLY A 171 0.46 12.05 -8.58
CA GLY A 171 -0.92 12.51 -8.65
C GLY A 171 -1.05 13.84 -9.38
N ARG A 172 -2.22 14.06 -9.97
CA ARG A 172 -2.53 15.25 -10.75
C ARG A 172 -2.87 16.42 -9.82
N ALA A 173 -2.21 17.56 -10.03
CA ALA A 173 -2.53 18.83 -9.37
C ALA A 173 -3.77 19.49 -9.97
N ALA A 174 -4.27 20.56 -9.33
CA ALA A 174 -5.50 21.24 -9.74
C ALA A 174 -5.47 21.80 -11.17
N ASP A 175 -4.29 22.17 -11.68
CA ASP A 175 -4.09 22.66 -13.06
C ASP A 175 -3.93 21.52 -14.09
N GLY A 176 -4.12 20.28 -13.66
CA GLY A 176 -3.99 19.09 -14.49
C GLY A 176 -2.55 18.57 -14.63
N SER A 177 -1.57 19.22 -13.99
CA SER A 177 -0.16 18.82 -14.11
C SER A 177 0.30 17.80 -13.08
N TYR A 178 1.38 17.08 -13.38
CA TYR A 178 2.11 16.26 -12.43
C TYR A 178 3.36 17.00 -11.96
N ARG A 179 3.63 17.02 -10.65
CA ARG A 179 4.74 17.81 -10.09
C ARG A 179 5.55 17.07 -9.04
N THR A 180 6.86 17.28 -9.06
CA THR A 180 7.74 16.93 -7.94
C THR A 180 7.43 17.80 -6.72
N MET A 181 7.90 17.40 -5.53
CA MET A 181 7.86 18.21 -4.31
C MET A 181 8.60 19.56 -4.43
N ARG A 182 9.48 19.70 -5.44
CA ARG A 182 10.17 20.96 -5.79
C ARG A 182 9.34 21.84 -6.75
N GLY A 183 8.12 21.45 -7.08
CA GLY A 183 7.22 22.18 -8.00
C GLY A 183 7.52 21.99 -9.49
N LEU A 184 8.53 21.19 -9.85
CA LEU A 184 8.91 20.91 -11.24
C LEU A 184 7.87 20.02 -11.91
N ARG A 185 7.48 20.35 -13.16
CA ARG A 185 6.48 19.61 -13.93
C ARG A 185 7.05 18.31 -14.51
N MET A 186 6.23 17.27 -14.53
CA MET A 186 6.56 15.91 -14.98
C MET A 186 5.62 15.40 -16.09
N ASP A 187 4.75 16.25 -16.64
CA ASP A 187 3.70 15.84 -17.61
C ASP A 187 4.22 15.11 -18.84
N HIS A 188 5.46 15.40 -19.23
CA HIS A 188 6.14 14.83 -20.39
C HIS A 188 6.60 13.38 -20.18
N ILE A 189 6.58 12.88 -18.94
CA ILE A 189 7.06 11.53 -18.57
C ILE A 189 6.07 10.75 -17.70
N VAL A 190 5.03 11.41 -17.17
CA VAL A 190 3.99 10.77 -16.35
C VAL A 190 2.75 10.44 -17.20
N ALA A 191 2.39 9.17 -17.27
CA ALA A 191 1.17 8.66 -17.91
C ALA A 191 -0.06 8.89 -17.01
N PRO A 192 -1.27 9.06 -17.59
CA PRO A 192 -2.50 9.35 -16.85
C PRO A 192 -3.10 8.11 -16.15
N LEU A 193 -2.28 7.39 -15.37
CA LEU A 193 -2.66 6.15 -14.68
C LEU A 193 -3.75 6.33 -13.61
N GLY A 194 -4.08 7.56 -13.21
CA GLY A 194 -5.29 7.83 -12.41
C GLY A 194 -6.56 7.33 -13.08
N ALA A 195 -6.60 7.33 -14.42
CA ALA A 195 -7.71 6.77 -15.17
C ALA A 195 -7.88 5.25 -15.00
N ALA A 196 -6.81 4.53 -14.61
CA ALA A 196 -6.90 3.11 -14.26
C ALA A 196 -7.62 2.93 -12.92
N ALA A 197 -7.26 3.72 -11.90
CA ALA A 197 -7.93 3.70 -10.60
C ALA A 197 -9.40 4.13 -10.72
N GLU A 198 -9.70 5.16 -11.52
CA GLU A 198 -11.07 5.55 -11.87
C GLU A 198 -11.84 4.41 -12.54
N ALA A 199 -11.21 3.68 -13.46
CA ALA A 199 -11.85 2.56 -14.14
C ALA A 199 -12.19 1.41 -13.18
N VAL A 200 -11.29 1.11 -12.22
CA VAL A 200 -11.59 0.16 -11.13
C VAL A 200 -12.78 0.67 -10.32
N ALA A 201 -12.75 1.92 -9.85
CA ALA A 201 -13.83 2.50 -9.05
C ALA A 201 -15.18 2.49 -9.77
N ALA A 202 -15.19 2.80 -11.08
CA ALA A 202 -16.40 2.82 -11.91
C ALA A 202 -17.02 1.42 -12.13
N ALA A 203 -16.25 0.35 -11.94
CA ALA A 203 -16.75 -1.03 -12.01
C ALA A 203 -17.51 -1.46 -10.72
N ARG A 204 -17.54 -0.62 -9.68
CA ARG A 204 -18.25 -0.88 -8.43
C ARG A 204 -19.76 -0.89 -8.67
N ASP A 205 -20.36 -2.08 -8.64
CA ASP A 205 -21.82 -2.27 -8.74
C ASP A 205 -22.47 -2.75 -7.43
N GLY A 206 -21.67 -2.97 -6.39
CA GLY A 206 -22.08 -3.44 -5.07
C GLY A 206 -22.36 -4.95 -4.98
N SER A 207 -22.41 -5.67 -6.10
CA SER A 207 -22.70 -7.12 -6.13
C SER A 207 -21.57 -7.97 -5.58
N ALA A 208 -20.32 -7.51 -5.71
CA ALA A 208 -19.11 -8.17 -5.23
C ALA A 208 -18.74 -7.81 -3.78
N GLY A 209 -19.63 -7.12 -3.06
CA GLY A 209 -19.44 -6.71 -1.66
C GLY A 209 -18.80 -5.32 -1.51
N PRO A 210 -18.82 -4.77 -0.27
CA PRO A 210 -18.53 -3.35 -0.03
C PRO A 210 -17.05 -2.98 -0.21
N LEU A 211 -16.13 -3.95 -0.17
CA LEU A 211 -14.69 -3.74 -0.37
C LEU A 211 -14.24 -3.86 -1.83
N SER A 212 -15.11 -4.35 -2.71
CA SER A 212 -14.79 -4.51 -4.13
C SER A 212 -14.70 -3.16 -4.84
N CYS A 213 -13.80 -3.08 -5.81
CA CYS A 213 -13.56 -1.91 -6.66
C CYS A 213 -13.23 -0.66 -5.85
N ARG A 214 -12.49 -0.83 -4.74
CA ARG A 214 -12.00 0.26 -3.89
C ARG A 214 -10.63 0.73 -4.35
N VAL A 215 -10.37 2.03 -4.19
CA VAL A 215 -9.09 2.67 -4.49
C VAL A 215 -8.40 3.02 -3.17
N VAL A 216 -7.17 2.56 -3.01
CA VAL A 216 -6.27 2.87 -1.90
C VAL A 216 -5.14 3.75 -2.43
N GLY A 217 -4.83 4.82 -1.71
CA GLY A 217 -3.63 5.63 -1.96
C GLY A 217 -2.63 5.48 -0.82
N VAL A 218 -1.35 5.42 -1.15
CA VAL A 218 -0.21 5.42 -0.23
C VAL A 218 0.78 6.47 -0.73
N GLY A 219 1.11 7.43 0.13
CA GLY A 219 2.00 8.54 -0.20
C GLY A 219 2.58 9.17 1.06
N ASP A 220 3.61 10.01 0.89
CA ASP A 220 4.32 10.65 2.00
C ASP A 220 4.53 12.17 1.82
N GLY A 221 4.26 12.74 0.64
CA GLY A 221 4.51 14.14 0.31
C GLY A 221 3.27 15.00 0.08
N GLY A 222 2.17 14.44 -0.44
CA GLY A 222 0.93 15.17 -0.76
C GLY A 222 0.68 15.41 -2.26
N ASN A 223 1.65 15.08 -3.11
CA ASN A 223 1.56 15.16 -4.58
C ASN A 223 1.33 13.77 -5.23
N GLU A 224 1.10 12.74 -4.42
CA GLU A 224 0.79 11.38 -4.84
C GLU A 224 -0.72 11.15 -4.98
N MET A 225 -1.10 10.19 -5.81
CA MET A 225 -2.47 9.76 -6.02
C MET A 225 -3.13 9.32 -4.72
N GLY A 226 -4.34 9.84 -4.47
CA GLY A 226 -5.09 9.61 -3.24
C GLY A 226 -4.96 10.75 -2.23
N MET A 227 -3.91 11.58 -2.31
CA MET A 227 -3.73 12.73 -1.43
C MET A 227 -4.79 13.82 -1.61
N GLY A 228 -5.61 13.75 -2.67
CA GLY A 228 -6.81 14.57 -2.81
C GLY A 228 -7.75 14.49 -1.59
N ALA A 229 -7.75 13.34 -0.89
CA ALA A 229 -8.53 13.15 0.36
C ALA A 229 -8.08 14.08 1.51
N VAL A 230 -6.89 14.68 1.41
CA VAL A 230 -6.33 15.62 2.39
C VAL A 230 -5.74 16.87 1.71
N VAL A 231 -6.29 17.25 0.55
CA VAL A 231 -5.78 18.36 -0.28
C VAL A 231 -5.62 19.67 0.50
N ASP A 232 -6.56 19.97 1.39
CA ASP A 232 -6.52 21.20 2.20
C ASP A 232 -5.38 21.16 3.23
N GLN A 233 -5.08 19.98 3.79
CA GLN A 233 -3.96 19.79 4.70
C GLN A 233 -2.63 19.86 3.96
N VAL A 234 -2.56 19.31 2.73
CA VAL A 234 -1.38 19.46 1.88
C VAL A 234 -1.13 20.94 1.60
N ARG A 235 -2.14 21.69 1.15
CA ARG A 235 -2.04 23.14 0.91
C ARG A 235 -1.57 23.92 2.14
N ALA A 236 -2.09 23.58 3.31
CA ALA A 236 -1.81 24.31 4.55
C ALA A 236 -0.45 23.98 5.18
N HIS A 237 0.04 22.75 5.03
CA HIS A 237 1.15 22.24 5.84
C HIS A 237 2.36 21.77 5.03
N ILE A 238 2.21 21.53 3.74
CA ILE A 238 3.29 21.06 2.87
C ILE A 238 3.90 22.23 2.09
N ALA A 239 5.23 22.25 1.99
CA ALA A 239 5.95 23.25 1.21
C ALA A 239 5.49 23.20 -0.25
N LEU A 240 5.17 24.37 -0.82
CA LEU A 240 4.55 24.50 -2.15
C LEU A 240 3.20 23.78 -2.29
N GLY A 241 2.49 23.49 -1.19
CA GLY A 241 1.24 22.72 -1.19
C GLY A 241 0.19 23.23 -2.19
N GLU A 242 -0.02 24.54 -2.31
CA GLU A 242 -0.92 25.13 -3.32
C GLU A 242 -0.57 24.76 -4.77
N THR A 243 0.72 24.50 -5.04
CA THR A 243 1.21 24.15 -6.37
C THR A 243 1.24 22.64 -6.58
N VAL A 244 1.68 21.87 -5.58
CA VAL A 244 1.97 20.43 -5.75
C VAL A 244 0.82 19.53 -5.31
N ALA A 245 -0.16 20.03 -4.55
CA ALA A 245 -1.22 19.20 -4.00
C ALA A 245 -1.96 18.42 -5.09
N CYS A 246 -1.92 17.10 -4.96
CA CYS A 246 -2.73 16.20 -5.75
C CYS A 246 -4.21 16.43 -5.42
N VAL A 247 -5.06 16.39 -6.46
CA VAL A 247 -6.52 16.51 -6.32
C VAL A 247 -7.26 15.19 -6.58
N GLU A 248 -6.53 14.11 -6.85
CA GLU A 248 -7.10 12.78 -7.04
C GLU A 248 -7.37 12.14 -5.67
N GLU A 249 -8.65 11.91 -5.38
CA GLU A 249 -9.12 11.27 -4.15
C GLU A 249 -9.05 9.73 -4.23
N CYS A 250 -9.15 9.07 -3.07
CA CYS A 250 -9.27 7.62 -2.95
C CYS A 250 -10.25 7.24 -1.82
N ASP A 251 -10.66 5.97 -1.75
CA ASP A 251 -11.54 5.49 -0.68
C ASP A 251 -10.80 5.44 0.68
N PHE A 252 -9.51 5.07 0.65
CA PHE A 252 -8.65 4.98 1.84
C PHE A 252 -7.24 5.49 1.52
N LEU A 253 -6.80 6.51 2.26
CA LEU A 253 -5.45 7.06 2.16
C LEU A 253 -4.59 6.59 3.34
N VAL A 254 -3.43 6.01 3.03
CA VAL A 254 -2.37 5.71 3.99
C VAL A 254 -1.26 6.75 3.82
N ALA A 255 -1.28 7.78 4.66
CA ALA A 255 -0.15 8.70 4.79
C ALA A 255 0.98 8.00 5.55
N ALA A 256 2.09 7.73 4.89
CA ALA A 256 3.25 7.02 5.44
C ALA A 256 4.46 7.93 5.54
N GLY A 257 5.41 7.63 6.43
CA GLY A 257 6.70 8.35 6.46
C GLY A 257 7.57 8.14 5.24
N VAL A 258 7.39 6.99 4.59
CA VAL A 258 7.99 6.51 3.34
C VAL A 258 6.95 5.57 2.73
N SER A 259 6.65 5.70 1.46
CA SER A 259 5.58 4.91 0.82
C SER A 259 5.86 3.41 0.79
N ASN A 260 7.12 3.00 0.69
CA ASN A 260 7.56 1.61 0.85
C ASN A 260 7.08 1.01 2.18
N TRP A 261 7.13 1.79 3.28
CA TRP A 261 6.64 1.35 4.59
C TRP A 261 5.13 1.14 4.60
N GLY A 262 4.39 1.97 3.86
CA GLY A 262 2.96 1.80 3.66
C GLY A 262 2.64 0.47 2.97
N GLY A 263 3.38 0.11 1.92
CA GLY A 263 3.27 -1.21 1.27
C GLY A 263 3.52 -2.37 2.23
N TRP A 264 4.61 -2.33 3.00
CA TRP A 264 4.93 -3.36 4.02
C TRP A 264 3.85 -3.45 5.09
N ALA A 265 3.33 -2.32 5.54
CA ALA A 265 2.32 -2.25 6.59
C ALA A 265 0.96 -2.77 6.10
N LEU A 266 0.59 -2.54 4.84
CA LEU A 266 -0.60 -3.16 4.25
C LEU A 266 -0.48 -4.68 4.23
N CYS A 267 0.69 -5.23 3.89
CA CYS A 267 0.94 -6.66 3.99
C CYS A 267 0.80 -7.18 5.43
N ALA A 268 1.34 -6.45 6.40
CA ALA A 268 1.23 -6.80 7.83
C ALA A 268 -0.22 -6.71 8.33
N GLY A 269 -0.98 -5.70 7.89
CA GLY A 269 -2.39 -5.51 8.24
C GLY A 269 -3.27 -6.62 7.66
N ALA A 270 -3.05 -7.00 6.39
CA ALA A 270 -3.70 -8.15 5.78
C ALA A 270 -3.39 -9.45 6.54
N GLU A 271 -2.13 -9.66 6.94
CA GLU A 271 -1.74 -10.83 7.76
C GLU A 271 -2.46 -10.85 9.11
N ALA A 272 -2.53 -9.72 9.81
CA ALA A 272 -3.24 -9.61 11.09
C ALA A 272 -4.73 -9.96 10.94
N LEU A 273 -5.39 -9.49 9.87
CA LEU A 273 -6.76 -9.84 9.53
C LEU A 273 -6.92 -11.35 9.26
N PHE A 274 -6.04 -11.93 8.46
CA PHE A 274 -6.09 -13.36 8.15
C PHE A 274 -5.86 -14.24 9.38
N ARG A 275 -4.95 -13.85 10.26
CA ARG A 275 -4.71 -14.55 11.52
C ARG A 275 -5.92 -14.47 12.43
N GLU A 276 -6.61 -13.33 12.47
CA GLU A 276 -7.89 -13.19 13.18
C GLU A 276 -8.93 -14.17 12.65
N LEU A 277 -9.04 -14.30 11.32
CA LEU A 277 -9.98 -15.24 10.70
C LEU A 277 -9.61 -16.71 10.88
N ALA A 278 -8.33 -17.00 11.08
CA ALA A 278 -7.80 -18.34 11.32
C ALA A 278 -7.80 -18.75 12.81
N ARG A 279 -8.29 -17.89 13.71
CA ARG A 279 -8.26 -18.15 15.16
C ARG A 279 -9.06 -19.40 15.53
N ASP A 280 -8.48 -20.16 16.46
CA ASP A 280 -9.20 -21.17 17.24
C ASP A 280 -9.80 -20.50 18.49
N GLU A 281 -11.12 -20.34 18.52
CA GLU A 281 -11.84 -19.69 19.63
C GLU A 281 -11.65 -20.42 20.98
N SER A 282 -11.39 -21.74 20.97
CA SER A 282 -11.29 -22.54 22.19
C SER A 282 -10.02 -22.24 23.01
N ALA A 283 -8.92 -21.91 22.33
CA ALA A 283 -7.64 -21.57 22.96
C ALA A 283 -7.66 -20.15 23.56
N TYR A 284 -8.41 -19.22 22.96
CA TYR A 284 -8.42 -17.82 23.40
C TYR A 284 -9.43 -17.52 24.50
N ALA A 285 -10.58 -18.22 24.55
CA ALA A 285 -11.50 -18.10 25.69
C ALA A 285 -10.80 -18.44 27.02
N ALA A 286 -9.86 -19.39 26.99
CA ALA A 286 -9.01 -19.71 28.14
C ALA A 286 -7.96 -18.62 28.45
N ALA A 287 -7.38 -18.00 27.42
CA ALA A 287 -6.39 -16.92 27.58
C ALA A 287 -7.02 -15.59 28.03
N ASP A 288 -8.17 -15.20 27.50
CA ASP A 288 -8.93 -14.02 27.92
C ASP A 288 -9.45 -14.18 29.34
N ALA A 289 -9.90 -15.38 29.73
CA ALA A 289 -10.25 -15.68 31.12
C ALA A 289 -9.04 -15.54 32.05
N ALA A 290 -7.87 -16.07 31.66
CA ALA A 290 -6.63 -15.96 32.42
C ALA A 290 -6.09 -14.50 32.50
N ALA A 291 -6.19 -13.73 31.42
CA ALA A 291 -5.78 -12.33 31.38
C ALA A 291 -6.71 -11.42 32.20
N ALA A 292 -8.01 -11.70 32.20
CA ALA A 292 -8.99 -11.03 33.05
C ALA A 292 -8.76 -11.34 34.54
N GLU A 293 -8.38 -12.58 34.88
CA GLU A 293 -7.97 -12.97 36.24
C GLU A 293 -6.63 -12.33 36.66
N ALA A 294 -5.72 -12.09 35.71
CA ALA A 294 -4.41 -11.47 35.96
C ALA A 294 -4.40 -9.94 36.06
N GLY A 295 -5.54 -9.26 35.81
CA GLY A 295 -5.66 -7.81 35.97
C GLY A 295 -4.78 -6.96 35.03
N MET A 296 -4.32 -7.52 33.92
CA MET A 296 -3.45 -6.83 32.96
C MET A 296 -4.29 -6.01 31.97
N SER A 297 -4.39 -4.68 32.16
CA SER A 297 -5.13 -3.82 31.25
C SER A 297 -4.32 -3.49 29.98
N ALA A 298 -4.85 -3.84 28.81
CA ALA A 298 -4.32 -3.49 27.49
C ALA A 298 -4.28 -1.97 27.18
N ASP A 299 -4.73 -1.12 28.12
CA ASP A 299 -4.79 0.33 27.97
C ASP A 299 -3.41 1.00 27.84
N ALA A 300 -2.31 0.33 28.23
CA ALA A 300 -0.97 0.91 28.15
C ALA A 300 -0.40 0.99 26.71
N ALA A 301 -0.87 0.14 25.79
CA ALA A 301 -0.43 0.18 24.38
C ALA A 301 -1.29 1.12 23.51
N ALA A 302 -2.55 1.35 23.89
CA ALA A 302 -3.44 2.32 23.24
C ALA A 302 -3.18 3.77 23.68
N ALA A 303 -2.61 3.99 24.87
CA ALA A 303 -2.41 5.31 25.47
C ALA A 303 -1.26 6.15 24.86
N ALA A 304 -0.52 5.64 23.87
CA ALA A 304 0.58 6.37 23.24
C ALA A 304 0.26 6.92 21.83
N VAL A 305 -0.90 6.59 21.26
CA VAL A 305 -1.37 7.22 20.01
C VAL A 305 -2.35 8.31 20.41
N PRO A 306 -2.00 9.60 20.29
CA PRO A 306 -2.95 10.66 20.57
C PRO A 306 -4.19 10.46 19.70
N ALA A 307 -5.38 10.50 20.30
CA ALA A 307 -6.60 10.60 19.53
C ALA A 307 -6.45 11.80 18.60
N ALA A 308 -6.50 11.56 17.29
CA ALA A 308 -6.42 12.65 16.34
C ALA A 308 -7.56 13.62 16.66
N PRO A 309 -7.28 14.93 16.80
CA PRO A 309 -8.35 15.89 16.99
C PRO A 309 -9.34 15.75 15.84
N ALA A 310 -10.64 15.85 16.14
CA ALA A 310 -11.64 16.02 15.10
C ALA A 310 -11.35 17.35 14.39
N THR A 311 -10.68 17.29 13.24
CA THR A 311 -10.36 18.47 12.45
C THR A 311 -11.59 18.84 11.62
N PRO A 312 -12.18 20.03 11.79
CA PRO A 312 -13.25 20.49 10.90
C PRO A 312 -12.75 20.45 9.45
N GLY A 313 -13.48 19.80 8.55
CA GLY A 313 -13.18 19.79 7.12
C GLY A 313 -12.43 18.56 6.56
N ARG A 314 -12.13 17.51 7.35
CA ARG A 314 -11.64 16.23 6.78
C ARG A 314 -12.80 15.41 6.19
N PRO A 315 -12.67 14.86 4.96
CA PRO A 315 -13.70 13.98 4.42
C PRO A 315 -13.86 12.71 5.27
N GLY A 316 -15.10 12.21 5.35
CA GLY A 316 -15.39 10.95 6.02
C GLY A 316 -14.82 9.75 5.25
N LEU A 317 -14.46 8.69 5.96
CA LEU A 317 -14.01 7.44 5.33
C LEU A 317 -15.15 6.84 4.48
N ALA A 318 -14.78 6.23 3.35
CA ALA A 318 -15.75 5.62 2.45
C ALA A 318 -16.47 4.40 3.06
N LEU A 319 -15.83 3.73 4.01
CA LEU A 319 -16.43 2.80 4.98
C LEU A 319 -15.78 3.06 6.34
N SER A 320 -16.52 2.88 7.42
CA SER A 320 -15.90 2.84 8.75
C SER A 320 -14.96 1.63 8.87
N PRO A 321 -13.94 1.69 9.76
CA PRO A 321 -13.09 0.53 10.05
C PRO A 321 -13.91 -0.71 10.43
N ASP A 322 -15.01 -0.53 11.15
CA ASP A 322 -15.89 -1.59 11.61
C ASP A 322 -16.63 -2.28 10.45
N GLU A 323 -17.16 -1.49 9.52
CA GLU A 323 -17.80 -2.02 8.31
C GLU A 323 -16.80 -2.73 7.40
N ALA A 324 -15.58 -2.19 7.28
CA ALA A 324 -14.51 -2.80 6.50
C ALA A 324 -14.08 -4.16 7.08
N ILE A 325 -13.86 -4.24 8.39
CA ILE A 325 -13.54 -5.48 9.09
C ILE A 325 -14.68 -6.50 8.94
N ALA A 326 -15.94 -6.08 9.18
CA ALA A 326 -17.08 -6.96 9.04
C ALA A 326 -17.18 -7.55 7.62
N ALA A 327 -16.92 -6.75 6.59
CA ALA A 327 -16.88 -7.21 5.22
C ALA A 327 -15.76 -8.24 4.97
N VAL A 328 -14.54 -8.00 5.48
CA VAL A 328 -13.43 -8.99 5.41
C VAL A 328 -13.80 -10.30 6.10
N CYS A 329 -14.47 -10.25 7.26
CA CYS A 329 -14.87 -11.45 8.00
C CYS A 329 -15.85 -12.35 7.25
N THR A 330 -16.58 -11.80 6.27
CA THR A 330 -17.50 -12.54 5.40
C THR A 330 -16.91 -12.88 4.02
N SER A 331 -15.68 -12.44 3.74
CA SER A 331 -15.03 -12.67 2.45
C SER A 331 -14.52 -14.10 2.33
N GLU A 332 -15.00 -14.82 1.30
CA GLU A 332 -14.49 -16.14 0.94
C GLU A 332 -12.99 -16.11 0.62
N GLU A 333 -12.53 -15.03 -0.03
CA GLU A 333 -11.13 -14.86 -0.39
C GLU A 333 -10.25 -14.66 0.85
N ALA A 334 -10.72 -13.85 1.81
CA ALA A 334 -10.00 -13.65 3.06
C ALA A 334 -9.97 -14.93 3.90
N ALA A 335 -11.07 -15.70 3.93
CA ALA A 335 -11.12 -17.00 4.59
C ALA A 335 -10.16 -18.03 3.95
N ARG A 336 -10.07 -18.04 2.62
CA ARG A 336 -9.08 -18.86 1.88
C ARG A 336 -7.65 -18.50 2.28
N CYS A 337 -7.32 -17.20 2.26
CA CYS A 337 -6.00 -16.71 2.63
C CYS A 337 -5.66 -16.98 4.11
N ALA A 338 -6.64 -16.86 5.01
CA ALA A 338 -6.53 -17.23 6.41
C ALA A 338 -6.07 -18.68 6.61
N GLY A 339 -6.65 -19.62 5.86
CA GLY A 339 -6.23 -21.02 5.87
C GLY A 339 -4.78 -21.23 5.42
N LEU A 340 -4.25 -20.39 4.52
CA LEU A 340 -2.87 -20.48 4.05
C LEU A 340 -1.86 -19.96 5.08
N VAL A 341 -2.22 -18.94 5.86
CA VAL A 341 -1.34 -18.40 6.90
C VAL A 341 -1.49 -19.11 8.25
N ALA A 342 -2.55 -19.90 8.42
CA ALA A 342 -2.76 -20.72 9.63
C ALA A 342 -1.52 -21.59 9.92
N GLY A 343 -1.00 -21.51 11.14
CA GLY A 343 0.19 -22.25 11.57
C GLY A 343 1.53 -21.75 11.03
N SER A 344 1.56 -20.70 10.19
CA SER A 344 2.80 -20.07 9.75
C SER A 344 3.35 -19.12 10.82
N ALA A 345 4.68 -18.98 10.87
CA ALA A 345 5.34 -17.99 11.73
C ALA A 345 4.85 -16.55 11.41
N PRO A 346 4.79 -15.64 12.39
CA PRO A 346 4.35 -14.27 12.13
C PRO A 346 5.24 -13.45 11.20
N GLY A 347 4.64 -12.49 10.51
CA GLY A 347 5.31 -11.64 9.52
C GLY A 347 5.66 -12.38 8.23
N VAL A 348 4.98 -13.49 7.93
CA VAL A 348 5.26 -14.31 6.75
C VAL A 348 4.85 -13.62 5.44
N LEU A 349 3.85 -12.74 5.49
CA LEU A 349 3.38 -11.99 4.32
C LEU A 349 4.10 -10.65 4.13
N VAL A 350 4.83 -10.19 5.15
CA VAL A 350 5.78 -9.07 5.04
C VAL A 350 7.10 -9.63 4.49
N PRO A 351 7.83 -8.92 3.60
CA PRO A 351 9.15 -9.36 3.15
C PRO A 351 10.13 -9.46 4.34
N SER A 352 11.05 -10.41 4.27
CA SER A 352 12.21 -10.47 5.17
C SER A 352 13.21 -9.38 4.79
N GLU A 353 14.12 -9.07 5.72
CA GLU A 353 15.19 -8.09 5.45
C GLU A 353 16.03 -8.49 4.23
N ALA A 354 16.37 -9.78 4.10
CA ALA A 354 17.16 -10.27 2.97
C ALA A 354 16.43 -10.13 1.62
N GLU A 355 15.13 -10.39 1.60
CA GLU A 355 14.30 -10.21 0.41
C GLU A 355 14.22 -8.73 0.02
N GLU A 356 14.03 -7.85 1.00
CA GLU A 356 13.90 -6.41 0.78
C GLU A 356 15.23 -5.77 0.35
N VAL A 357 16.35 -6.16 0.95
CA VAL A 357 17.69 -5.76 0.50
C VAL A 357 17.92 -6.18 -0.95
N ALA A 358 17.48 -7.39 -1.35
CA ALA A 358 17.61 -7.85 -2.73
C ALA A 358 16.74 -7.02 -3.68
N VAL A 359 15.53 -6.62 -3.27
CA VAL A 359 14.65 -5.71 -4.02
C VAL A 359 15.29 -4.33 -4.18
N MET A 360 15.81 -3.73 -3.11
CA MET A 360 16.47 -2.43 -3.16
C MET A 360 17.73 -2.46 -4.03
N ALA A 361 18.53 -3.52 -3.94
CA ALA A 361 19.70 -3.71 -4.79
C ALA A 361 19.30 -3.90 -6.27
N ALA A 362 18.22 -4.62 -6.55
CA ALA A 362 17.71 -4.79 -7.91
C ALA A 362 17.18 -3.47 -8.49
N ALA A 363 16.50 -2.65 -7.69
CA ALA A 363 16.05 -1.32 -8.09
C ALA A 363 17.25 -0.43 -8.47
N ALA A 364 18.26 -0.36 -7.60
CA ALA A 364 19.47 0.42 -7.82
C ALA A 364 20.25 -0.06 -9.05
N ALA A 365 20.36 -1.37 -9.26
CA ALA A 365 20.99 -1.96 -10.43
C ALA A 365 20.24 -1.65 -11.74
N ALA A 366 18.92 -1.47 -11.66
CA ALA A 366 18.07 -1.04 -12.77
C ALA A 366 18.06 0.49 -12.98
N GLY A 367 18.81 1.25 -12.17
CA GLY A 367 18.97 2.69 -12.32
C GLY A 367 18.19 3.56 -11.33
N ALA A 368 17.38 2.97 -10.45
CA ALA A 368 16.64 3.73 -9.44
C ALA A 368 17.58 4.43 -8.46
N ARG A 369 17.22 5.64 -8.06
CA ARG A 369 17.99 6.45 -7.10
C ARG A 369 17.15 6.84 -5.90
N ASP A 370 17.82 7.17 -4.81
CA ASP A 370 17.21 7.87 -3.70
C ASP A 370 16.66 9.23 -4.16
N GLY A 371 15.36 9.48 -3.97
CA GLY A 371 14.68 10.68 -4.47
C GLY A 371 15.23 12.01 -3.92
N ILE A 372 15.84 11.97 -2.73
CA ILE A 372 16.38 13.14 -2.02
C ILE A 372 17.86 13.37 -2.35
N THR A 373 18.69 12.36 -2.14
CA THR A 373 20.16 12.42 -2.23
C THR A 373 20.70 12.07 -3.60
N GLY A 374 19.95 11.31 -4.41
CA GLY A 374 20.40 10.76 -5.69
C GLY A 374 21.32 9.54 -5.57
N ASP A 375 21.50 9.00 -4.36
CA ASP A 375 22.27 7.79 -4.12
C ASP A 375 21.71 6.60 -4.92
N GLN A 376 22.61 5.80 -5.48
CA GLN A 376 22.28 4.61 -6.27
C GLN A 376 22.91 3.34 -5.69
N SER A 377 23.27 3.36 -4.40
CA SER A 377 23.86 2.20 -3.73
C SER A 377 22.84 1.11 -3.42
N GLY A 378 21.54 1.46 -3.39
CA GLY A 378 20.47 0.60 -2.89
C GLY A 378 20.43 0.49 -1.36
N THR A 379 21.21 1.30 -0.64
CA THR A 379 21.24 1.31 0.83
C THR A 379 20.62 2.56 1.44
N MET A 380 20.07 3.44 0.61
CA MET A 380 19.32 4.61 1.03
C MET A 380 17.98 4.63 0.34
N CYS A 381 16.96 5.11 1.03
CA CYS A 381 15.69 5.46 0.45
C CYS A 381 15.23 6.73 1.12
N ASP A 382 14.75 7.67 0.33
CA ASP A 382 14.09 8.84 0.87
C ASP A 382 14.94 9.67 1.84
N GLY A 383 16.26 9.70 1.59
CA GLY A 383 17.26 10.40 2.39
C GLY A 383 17.70 9.70 3.67
N MET A 384 17.18 8.49 3.93
CA MET A 384 17.47 7.69 5.12
C MET A 384 18.32 6.48 4.79
N ALA A 385 19.13 6.04 5.75
CA ALA A 385 19.95 4.84 5.59
C ALA A 385 19.12 3.57 5.82
N TRP A 386 19.53 2.46 5.20
CA TRP A 386 18.88 1.15 5.30
C TRP A 386 18.55 0.74 6.75
N SER A 387 19.43 1.04 7.71
CA SER A 387 19.22 0.69 9.13
C SER A 387 17.91 1.25 9.70
N GLU A 388 17.46 2.43 9.24
CA GLU A 388 16.20 3.03 9.68
C GLU A 388 15.01 2.27 9.10
N HIS A 389 15.06 1.96 7.81
CA HIS A 389 14.02 1.18 7.13
C HIS A 389 13.94 -0.25 7.66
N ALA A 390 15.09 -0.90 7.93
CA ALA A 390 15.15 -2.23 8.52
C ALA A 390 14.48 -2.27 9.91
N ALA A 391 14.70 -1.25 10.74
CA ALA A 391 14.04 -1.14 12.04
C ALA A 391 12.50 -1.07 11.92
N VAL A 392 11.99 -0.32 10.94
CA VAL A 392 10.55 -0.26 10.64
C VAL A 392 10.05 -1.62 10.13
N LEU A 393 10.74 -2.23 9.17
CA LEU A 393 10.40 -3.54 8.62
C LEU A 393 10.29 -4.60 9.72
N HIS A 394 11.27 -4.68 10.62
CA HIS A 394 11.25 -5.63 11.75
C HIS A 394 10.07 -5.39 12.69
N ARG A 395 9.73 -4.13 12.98
CA ARG A 395 8.56 -3.80 13.81
C ARG A 395 7.25 -4.22 13.13
N LEU A 396 7.09 -3.95 11.85
CA LEU A 396 5.90 -4.37 11.08
C LEU A 396 5.76 -5.91 11.04
N ARG A 397 6.87 -6.62 10.82
CA ARG A 397 6.92 -8.10 10.88
C ARG A 397 6.49 -8.64 12.25
N ALA A 398 6.92 -8.00 13.33
CA ALA A 398 6.57 -8.41 14.69
C ALA A 398 5.11 -8.11 15.05
N LEU A 399 4.56 -6.97 14.60
CA LEU A 399 3.20 -6.54 14.93
C LEU A 399 2.10 -7.24 14.12
N GLY A 400 2.43 -7.81 12.95
CA GLY A 400 1.53 -8.70 12.20
C GLY A 400 1.20 -10.03 12.92
N ALA A 401 1.69 -10.22 14.15
CA ALA A 401 1.47 -11.34 15.04
C ALA A 401 0.48 -10.96 16.16
N PRO A 402 -0.84 -11.15 16.02
CA PRO A 402 -1.68 -11.16 17.21
C PRO A 402 -1.22 -12.31 18.12
N VAL A 403 -0.89 -11.97 19.37
CA VAL A 403 -0.52 -12.89 20.45
C VAL A 403 -1.74 -13.71 20.88
#